data_AF-A0A015KT41-F1
#
_entry.id   AF-A0A015KT41-F1
#
_cell.length_a   1.000
_cell.length_b   1.000
_cell.length_c   1.000
_cell.angle_alpha   90.00
_cell.angle_beta   90.00
_cell.angle_gamma   90.00
#
_symmetry.space_group_name_H-M   'P 1'
#
loop_
_entity.id
_entity.type
_entity.pdbx_description
1 polymer ?
#
loop_
_entity_poly.entity_id
_entity_poly.type
_entity_poly.pdbx_seq_one_letter_code
_entity_poly.pdbx_strand_id
1 'polypeptide(L)'
;MTPIIEETKKPQSMPTGPRNVLRSNDSASLWNCTLSPGWSREECDILRKALMKYGIGNWAQIIASNCLPGKTNAQMNLQLQRMLGQQSTAEFAGLHVDPLVIGEKNSKIQGPNIKRKNNCIVNTGSRPSREEIKRRIQKNKELYEIPEEEWSNIVLPKPEDPQTALNAKYEELRRLQDELANVQAQITEIRNKKREKDQEITNESNESNGSNEPNKSNGSNEPNGSNESNEPSIAKEEINSDNTKQRRSTRKIKKTRSS
;
A
#
# COMPACT_ATOMS: atom_id res chain seq x y z
N MET A 1 20.29 -61.44 -0.28
CA MET A 1 19.03 -60.88 -0.79
C MET A 1 18.66 -59.69 0.09
N THR A 2 18.98 -58.48 -0.37
CA THR A 2 18.66 -57.22 0.31
C THR A 2 17.56 -56.53 -0.50
N PRO A 3 16.45 -56.07 0.11
CA PRO A 3 15.35 -55.48 -0.61
C PRO A 3 15.70 -54.05 -1.08
N ILE A 4 15.32 -53.76 -2.33
CA ILE A 4 15.43 -52.47 -3.00
C ILE A 4 14.36 -51.55 -2.41
N ILE A 5 14.79 -50.42 -1.83
CA ILE A 5 13.89 -49.38 -1.32
C ILE A 5 13.43 -48.54 -2.51
N GLU A 6 12.13 -48.60 -2.82
CA GLU A 6 11.48 -47.77 -3.84
C GLU A 6 11.62 -46.28 -3.50
N GLU A 7 12.21 -45.52 -4.43
CA GLU A 7 12.24 -44.06 -4.37
C GLU A 7 10.82 -43.50 -4.52
N THR A 8 10.28 -42.98 -3.42
CA THR A 8 9.02 -42.24 -3.44
C THR A 8 9.23 -40.91 -4.19
N LYS A 9 8.57 -40.79 -5.36
CA LYS A 9 8.56 -39.58 -6.17
C LYS A 9 8.10 -38.39 -5.33
N LYS A 10 8.98 -37.39 -5.16
CA LYS A 10 8.63 -36.08 -4.59
C LYS A 10 7.47 -35.45 -5.37
N PRO A 11 6.49 -34.82 -4.70
CA PRO A 11 5.42 -34.12 -5.41
C PRO A 11 6.00 -32.98 -6.25
N GLN A 12 5.83 -33.06 -7.57
CA GLN A 12 6.18 -31.99 -8.50
C GLN A 12 5.26 -30.79 -8.23
N SER A 13 5.84 -29.65 -7.87
CA SER A 13 5.11 -28.38 -7.86
C SER A 13 4.63 -28.05 -9.28
N MET A 14 3.36 -27.66 -9.39
CA MET A 14 2.68 -27.36 -10.66
C MET A 14 3.46 -26.35 -11.53
N PRO A 15 3.50 -26.54 -12.86
CA PRO A 15 4.00 -25.52 -13.77
C PRO A 15 3.12 -24.27 -13.61
N THR A 16 3.75 -23.13 -13.30
CA THR A 16 3.04 -21.86 -13.26
C THR A 16 2.68 -21.49 -14.69
N GLY A 17 1.43 -21.78 -15.07
CA GLY A 17 0.88 -21.38 -16.37
C GLY A 17 1.01 -19.86 -16.57
N PRO A 18 1.07 -19.41 -17.83
CA PRO A 18 1.15 -17.98 -18.13
C PRO A 18 -0.15 -17.32 -17.69
N ARG A 19 -0.15 -16.70 -16.50
CA ARG A 19 -1.14 -15.67 -16.17
C ARG A 19 -0.88 -14.51 -17.10
N ASN A 20 -1.54 -14.51 -18.26
CA ASN A 20 -1.56 -13.40 -19.18
C ASN A 20 -2.46 -12.31 -18.59
N VAL A 21 -2.01 -11.71 -17.48
CA VAL A 21 -2.49 -10.39 -17.08
C VAL A 21 -1.91 -9.47 -18.14
N LEU A 22 -2.77 -9.04 -19.07
CA LEU A 22 -2.46 -8.02 -20.05
C LEU A 22 -2.05 -6.76 -19.27
N ARG A 23 -0.76 -6.63 -18.97
CA ARG A 23 -0.21 -5.37 -18.48
C ARG A 23 -0.16 -4.48 -19.70
N SER A 24 -1.12 -3.56 -19.80
CA SER A 24 -1.09 -2.49 -20.78
C SER A 24 0.30 -1.87 -20.74
N ASN A 25 0.99 -2.12 -21.85
CA ASN A 25 2.35 -1.73 -22.11
C ASN A 25 2.35 -0.21 -22.31
N ASP A 26 2.53 0.55 -21.24
CA ASP A 26 3.13 1.88 -21.39
C ASP A 26 4.64 1.67 -21.54
N SER A 27 5.03 1.40 -22.79
CA SER A 27 6.35 1.59 -23.41
C SER A 27 7.55 0.90 -22.76
N ALA A 28 8.10 -0.10 -23.46
CA ALA A 28 9.36 -0.80 -23.16
C ALA A 28 10.64 0.08 -23.21
N SER A 29 10.51 1.40 -23.30
CA SER A 29 11.60 2.40 -23.27
C SER A 29 11.35 3.55 -22.29
N LEU A 30 10.23 3.57 -21.55
CA LEU A 30 9.99 4.52 -20.46
C LEU A 30 9.99 3.76 -19.13
N TRP A 31 11.06 3.98 -18.36
CA TRP A 31 11.11 3.92 -16.90
C TRP A 31 10.31 2.79 -16.23
N ASN A 32 11.04 1.82 -15.65
CA ASN A 32 10.55 0.84 -14.68
C ASN A 32 10.04 1.46 -13.35
N CYS A 33 9.42 2.64 -13.38
CA CYS A 33 8.40 3.03 -12.43
C CYS A 33 7.11 2.28 -12.77
N THR A 34 7.08 0.94 -12.63
CA THR A 34 5.81 0.31 -12.29
C THR A 34 5.47 0.86 -10.92
N LEU A 35 4.73 1.97 -10.91
CA LEU A 35 4.22 2.64 -9.73
C LEU A 35 3.65 1.54 -8.84
N SER A 36 4.13 1.45 -7.60
CA SER A 36 3.39 0.62 -6.65
C SER A 36 1.96 1.19 -6.62
N PRO A 37 0.90 0.37 -6.58
CA PRO A 37 -0.47 0.88 -6.61
C PRO A 37 -0.64 2.05 -5.64
N GLY A 38 -1.09 3.20 -6.14
CA GLY A 38 -1.19 4.44 -5.36
C GLY A 38 0.08 5.30 -5.28
N TRP A 39 1.00 5.19 -6.24
CA TRP A 39 2.06 6.17 -6.47
C TRP A 39 1.76 6.99 -7.73
N SER A 40 1.93 8.30 -7.68
CA SER A 40 1.94 9.18 -8.85
C SER A 40 3.37 9.43 -9.35
N ARG A 41 3.51 9.96 -10.57
CA ARG A 41 4.85 10.32 -11.11
C ARG A 41 5.45 11.46 -10.29
N GLU A 42 4.62 12.43 -9.91
CA GLU A 42 4.98 13.57 -9.08
C GLU A 42 5.49 13.11 -7.72
N GLU A 43 4.80 12.16 -7.07
CA GLU A 43 5.24 11.58 -5.79
C GLU A 43 6.59 10.85 -5.93
N CYS A 44 6.85 10.19 -7.06
CA CYS A 44 8.15 9.56 -7.30
C CYS A 44 9.28 10.60 -7.44
N ASP A 45 9.01 11.70 -8.13
CA ASP A 45 9.98 12.80 -8.27
C ASP A 45 10.23 13.52 -6.95
N ILE A 46 9.20 13.67 -6.12
CA ILE A 46 9.33 14.19 -4.76
C ILE A 46 10.18 13.24 -3.91
N LEU A 47 9.94 11.93 -3.98
CA LEU A 47 10.76 10.93 -3.28
C LEU A 47 12.22 11.00 -3.73
N ARG A 48 12.48 11.10 -5.04
CA ARG A 48 13.83 11.27 -5.61
C ARG A 48 14.55 12.46 -4.97
N LYS A 49 13.91 13.62 -5.01
CA LYS A 49 14.45 14.86 -4.43
C LYS A 49 14.66 14.74 -2.91
N ALA A 50 13.73 14.10 -2.20
CA ALA A 50 13.83 13.92 -0.76
C ALA A 50 15.00 13.00 -0.36
N LEU A 51 15.26 11.95 -1.15
CA LEU A 51 16.40 11.05 -0.95
C LEU A 51 17.74 11.73 -1.26
N MET A 52 17.78 12.56 -2.30
CA MET A 52 18.96 13.39 -2.59
C MET A 52 19.23 14.39 -1.46
N LYS A 53 18.18 15.01 -0.90
CA LYS A 53 18.29 16.01 0.17
C LYS A 53 18.64 15.44 1.54
N TYR A 54 17.99 14.36 1.98
CA TYR A 54 18.14 13.82 3.34
C TYR A 54 19.03 12.57 3.42
N GLY A 55 19.39 12.01 2.28
CA GLY A 55 20.14 10.78 2.16
C GLY A 55 19.25 9.53 2.15
N ILE A 56 19.72 8.48 1.47
CA ILE A 56 19.02 7.20 1.38
C ILE A 56 18.93 6.53 2.76
N GLY A 57 17.73 6.09 3.16
CA GLY A 57 17.51 5.41 4.43
C GLY A 57 17.21 6.33 5.61
N ASN A 58 17.28 7.66 5.44
CA ASN A 58 16.93 8.64 6.45
C ASN A 58 15.42 8.95 6.46
N TRP A 59 14.62 7.91 6.65
CA TRP A 59 13.16 7.99 6.49
C TRP A 59 12.49 8.93 7.50
N ALA A 60 13.05 9.06 8.70
CA ALA A 60 12.50 9.93 9.73
C ALA A 60 12.48 11.40 9.31
N GLN A 61 13.54 11.87 8.65
CA GLN A 61 13.60 13.25 8.14
C GLN A 61 12.67 13.46 6.95
N ILE A 62 12.57 12.46 6.06
CA ILE A 62 11.63 12.50 4.92
C ILE A 62 10.19 12.58 5.43
N ILE A 63 9.80 11.77 6.41
CA ILE A 63 8.48 11.85 7.04
C ILE A 63 8.27 13.19 7.74
N ALA A 64 9.26 13.66 8.51
CA ALA A 64 9.17 14.93 9.22
C ALA A 64 9.01 16.13 8.28
N SER A 65 9.58 16.05 7.07
CA SER A 65 9.39 17.06 6.01
C SER A 65 7.97 17.06 5.44
N ASN A 66 7.21 15.97 5.66
CA ASN A 66 5.85 15.75 5.21
C ASN A 66 5.65 16.02 3.70
N CYS A 67 6.70 15.82 2.90
CA CYS A 67 6.65 15.98 1.44
C CYS A 67 5.84 14.88 0.74
N LEU A 68 5.59 13.75 1.42
CA LEU A 68 4.85 12.59 0.91
C LEU A 68 3.78 12.18 1.93
N PRO A 69 2.66 12.92 2.02
CA PRO A 69 1.62 12.64 3.01
C PRO A 69 1.00 11.25 2.79
N GLY A 70 0.81 10.51 3.88
CA GLY A 70 0.20 9.18 3.85
C GLY A 70 1.08 8.05 3.30
N LYS A 71 2.32 8.33 2.86
CA LYS A 71 3.26 7.27 2.46
C LYS A 71 4.02 6.73 3.66
N THR A 72 4.03 5.40 3.78
CA THR A 72 4.77 4.69 4.83
C THR A 72 6.22 4.44 4.44
N ASN A 73 7.08 4.19 5.43
CA ASN A 73 8.48 3.78 5.21
C ASN A 73 8.62 2.57 4.30
N ALA A 74 7.72 1.59 4.44
CA ALA A 74 7.74 0.39 3.61
C ALA A 74 7.44 0.71 2.13
N GLN A 75 6.45 1.57 1.87
CA GLN A 75 6.10 2.00 0.52
C GLN A 75 7.24 2.81 -0.12
N MET A 76 7.83 3.75 0.63
CA MET A 76 8.98 4.55 0.14
C MET A 76 10.19 3.67 -0.16
N ASN A 77 10.51 2.70 0.70
CA ASN A 77 11.63 1.78 0.48
C ASN A 77 11.38 0.86 -0.73
N LEU A 78 10.16 0.36 -0.92
CA LEU A 78 9.83 -0.44 -2.10
C LEU A 78 9.96 0.39 -3.40
N GLN A 79 9.51 1.64 -3.38
CA GLN A 79 9.66 2.54 -4.51
C GLN A 79 11.14 2.85 -4.79
N LEU A 80 11.94 3.09 -3.75
CA LEU A 80 13.39 3.27 -3.88
C LEU A 80 14.07 2.06 -4.53
N GLN A 81 13.75 0.83 -4.12
CA GLN A 81 14.32 -0.38 -4.70
C GLN A 81 14.04 -0.49 -6.21
N ARG A 82 12.86 -0.04 -6.65
CA ARG A 82 12.51 0.03 -8.07
C ARG A 82 13.33 1.09 -8.80
N MET A 83 13.46 2.29 -8.22
CA MET A 83 14.26 3.38 -8.80
C MET A 83 15.74 2.99 -8.95
N LEU A 84 16.31 2.35 -7.93
CA LEU A 84 17.70 1.85 -8.00
C LEU A 84 17.86 0.62 -8.89
N GLY A 85 16.77 -0.07 -9.25
CA GLY A 85 16.83 -1.33 -9.99
C GLY A 85 17.45 -2.49 -9.20
N GLN A 86 17.48 -2.42 -7.87
CA GLN A 86 18.01 -3.47 -7.00
C GLN A 86 17.29 -3.55 -5.65
N GLN A 87 17.20 -4.75 -5.08
CA GLN A 87 16.52 -4.95 -3.79
C GLN A 87 17.34 -4.51 -2.59
N SER A 88 18.67 -4.62 -2.68
CA SER A 88 19.56 -4.25 -1.58
C SER A 88 19.85 -2.75 -1.63
N THR A 89 19.47 -2.03 -0.58
CA THR A 89 19.70 -0.58 -0.45
C THR A 89 20.77 -0.24 0.59
N ALA A 90 21.26 -1.24 1.34
CA ALA A 90 22.19 -1.05 2.45
C ALA A 90 23.51 -0.37 2.05
N GLU A 91 23.95 -0.55 0.81
CA GLU A 91 25.18 0.03 0.27
C GLU A 91 25.07 1.52 -0.11
N PHE A 92 23.87 2.10 -0.02
CA PHE A 92 23.64 3.54 -0.18
C PHE A 92 23.12 4.19 1.10
N ALA A 93 23.03 3.45 2.20
CA ALA A 93 22.49 3.99 3.45
C ALA A 93 23.30 5.21 3.92
N GLY A 94 22.60 6.33 4.10
CA GLY A 94 23.16 7.62 4.52
C GLY A 94 23.79 8.45 3.41
N LEU A 95 23.79 7.99 2.15
CA LEU A 95 24.38 8.74 1.04
C LEU A 95 23.35 9.62 0.34
N HIS A 96 23.79 10.82 -0.07
CA HIS A 96 23.04 11.77 -0.87
C HIS A 96 23.31 11.48 -2.34
N VAL A 97 22.52 10.60 -2.95
CA VAL A 97 22.72 10.13 -4.32
C VAL A 97 21.42 10.22 -5.10
N ASP A 98 21.53 10.39 -6.41
CA ASP A 98 20.38 10.29 -7.31
C ASP A 98 20.08 8.81 -7.63
N PRO A 99 18.94 8.26 -7.16
CA PRO A 99 18.61 6.86 -7.38
C PRO A 99 18.45 6.49 -8.85
N LEU A 100 18.04 7.43 -9.72
CA LEU A 100 17.79 7.14 -11.14
C LEU A 100 19.09 6.86 -11.91
N VAL A 101 20.15 7.60 -11.62
CA VAL A 101 21.47 7.39 -12.24
C VAL A 101 21.99 5.97 -11.94
N ILE A 102 21.77 5.50 -10.72
CA ILE A 102 22.14 4.13 -10.32
C ILE A 102 21.22 3.12 -11.00
N GLY A 103 19.92 3.39 -11.06
CA GLY A 103 18.93 2.58 -11.77
C GLY A 103 19.28 2.35 -13.24
N GLU A 104 19.67 3.41 -13.95
CA GLU A 104 20.11 3.34 -15.35
C GLU A 104 21.33 2.44 -15.51
N LYS A 105 22.35 2.60 -14.66
CA LYS A 105 23.54 1.73 -14.67
C LYS A 105 23.14 0.28 -14.40
N ASN A 106 22.33 0.05 -13.37
CA ASN A 106 21.86 -1.28 -13.00
C ASN A 106 20.97 -1.94 -14.06
N SER A 107 20.26 -1.17 -14.89
CA SER A 107 19.46 -1.70 -16.00
C SER A 107 20.34 -2.30 -17.12
N LYS A 108 21.52 -1.72 -17.34
CA LYS A 108 22.49 -2.15 -18.36
C LYS A 108 23.30 -3.37 -17.92
N ILE A 109 23.35 -3.66 -16.61
CA ILE A 109 24.04 -4.84 -16.08
C ILE A 109 23.28 -6.10 -16.51
N GLN A 110 23.92 -6.88 -17.38
CA GLN A 110 23.46 -8.19 -17.83
C GLN A 110 24.60 -9.20 -17.61
N GLY A 111 24.25 -10.45 -17.29
CA GLY A 111 25.25 -11.50 -17.15
C GLY A 111 24.73 -12.78 -16.51
N PRO A 112 25.43 -13.91 -16.68
CA PRO A 112 24.99 -15.23 -16.21
C PRO A 112 24.86 -15.32 -14.67
N ASN A 113 25.59 -14.46 -13.94
CA ASN A 113 25.58 -14.42 -12.48
C ASN A 113 24.56 -13.43 -11.89
N ILE A 114 23.84 -12.67 -12.73
CA ILE A 114 22.91 -11.62 -12.29
C ILE A 114 21.50 -12.19 -12.29
N LYS A 115 20.94 -12.43 -11.10
CA LYS A 115 19.53 -12.82 -10.95
C LYS A 115 18.68 -11.57 -10.72
N ARG A 116 17.50 -11.54 -11.35
CA ARG A 116 16.50 -10.49 -11.18
C ARG A 116 15.20 -11.06 -10.61
N LYS A 117 14.55 -10.31 -9.74
CA LYS A 117 13.19 -10.58 -9.25
C LYS A 117 12.40 -9.28 -9.32
N ASN A 118 11.27 -9.29 -10.04
CA ASN A 118 10.46 -8.10 -10.30
C ASN A 118 11.29 -6.95 -10.92
N ASN A 119 12.12 -7.26 -11.92
CA ASN A 119 13.06 -6.37 -12.60
C ASN A 119 14.23 -5.81 -11.75
N CYS A 120 14.23 -6.01 -10.44
CA CYS A 120 15.34 -5.62 -9.56
C CYS A 120 16.41 -6.70 -9.45
N ILE A 121 17.69 -6.29 -9.44
CA ILE A 121 18.82 -7.18 -9.13
C ILE A 121 18.69 -7.68 -7.69
N VAL A 122 18.82 -9.00 -7.52
CA VAL A 122 18.81 -9.66 -6.20
C VAL A 122 20.21 -10.15 -5.85
N ASN A 123 20.58 -9.99 -4.57
CA ASN A 123 21.80 -10.58 -4.05
C ASN A 123 21.61 -12.09 -3.89
N THR A 124 22.38 -12.88 -4.64
CA THR A 124 22.33 -14.34 -4.60
C THR A 124 23.41 -14.96 -3.72
N GLY A 125 24.27 -14.13 -3.13
CA GLY A 125 25.36 -14.55 -2.25
C GLY A 125 24.95 -14.59 -0.77
N SER A 126 25.91 -14.98 0.06
CA SER A 126 25.79 -14.87 1.52
C SER A 126 25.55 -13.43 1.96
N ARG A 127 24.94 -13.25 3.14
CA ARG A 127 24.70 -11.94 3.74
C ARG A 127 26.05 -11.21 3.84
N PRO A 128 26.22 -10.02 3.23
CA PRO A 128 27.48 -9.31 3.24
C PRO A 128 27.86 -8.93 4.67
N SER A 129 29.16 -9.02 4.98
CA SER A 129 29.69 -8.61 6.28
C SER A 129 29.53 -7.10 6.49
N ARG A 130 29.56 -6.66 7.75
CA ARG A 130 29.47 -5.23 8.08
C ARG A 130 30.61 -4.41 7.44
N GLU A 131 31.80 -4.99 7.35
CA GLU A 131 32.98 -4.37 6.74
C GLU A 131 32.81 -4.23 5.23
N GLU A 132 32.27 -5.27 4.58
CA GLU A 132 32.00 -5.23 3.14
C GLU A 132 30.94 -4.16 2.81
N ILE A 133 29.89 -4.04 3.63
CA ILE A 133 28.89 -2.99 3.47
C ILE A 133 29.54 -1.61 3.60
N LYS A 134 30.40 -1.39 4.61
CA LYS A 134 31.11 -0.11 4.76
C LYS A 134 32.01 0.21 3.57
N ARG A 135 32.74 -0.78 3.06
CA ARG A 135 33.58 -0.64 1.87
C ARG A 135 32.77 -0.23 0.65
N ARG A 136 31.60 -0.85 0.45
CA ARG A 136 30.67 -0.51 -0.64
C ARG A 136 30.09 0.89 -0.48
N ILE A 137 29.69 1.27 0.74
CA ILE A 137 29.22 2.63 1.04
C ILE A 137 30.31 3.64 0.67
N GLN A 138 31.55 3.43 1.09
CA GLN A 138 32.66 4.33 0.79
C GLN A 138 32.92 4.44 -0.73
N LYS A 139 32.92 3.31 -1.44
CA LYS A 139 33.06 3.30 -2.90
C LYS A 139 31.90 4.03 -3.60
N ASN A 140 30.67 3.82 -3.13
CA ASN A 140 29.50 4.47 -3.69
C ASN A 140 29.47 5.97 -3.36
N LYS A 141 29.99 6.35 -2.20
CA LYS A 141 30.18 7.74 -1.80
C LYS A 141 31.08 8.47 -2.81
N GLU A 142 32.25 7.92 -3.09
CA GLU A 142 33.19 8.49 -4.05
C GLU A 142 32.64 8.58 -5.48
N LEU A 143 31.76 7.64 -5.87
CA LEU A 143 31.25 7.55 -7.25
C LEU A 143 29.96 8.32 -7.52
N TYR A 144 29.12 8.51 -6.50
CA TYR A 144 27.72 8.94 -6.68
C TYR A 144 27.27 10.02 -5.70
N GLU A 145 28.06 10.35 -4.68
CA GLU A 145 27.66 11.39 -3.73
C GLU A 145 27.59 12.74 -4.42
N ILE A 146 26.45 13.39 -4.20
CA ILE A 146 26.15 14.72 -4.71
C ILE A 146 26.82 15.74 -3.77
N PRO A 147 27.43 16.82 -4.31
CA PRO A 147 27.99 17.89 -3.49
C PRO A 147 26.97 18.49 -2.52
N GLU A 148 27.42 18.97 -1.37
CA GLU A 148 26.57 19.57 -0.34
C GLU A 148 25.74 20.75 -0.84
N GLU A 149 26.34 21.56 -1.69
CA GLU A 149 25.68 22.70 -2.32
C GLU A 149 24.48 22.26 -3.17
N GLU A 150 24.61 21.16 -3.91
CA GLU A 150 23.55 20.67 -4.79
C GLU A 150 22.37 20.12 -3.99
N TRP A 151 22.61 19.28 -2.97
CA TRP A 151 21.51 18.68 -2.22
C TRP A 151 20.85 19.64 -1.22
N SER A 152 21.59 20.61 -0.69
CA SER A 152 21.04 21.63 0.21
C SER A 152 20.02 22.51 -0.51
N ASN A 153 20.30 22.87 -1.77
CA ASN A 153 19.45 23.71 -2.62
C ASN A 153 18.17 23.00 -3.11
N ILE A 154 18.04 21.69 -2.92
CA ILE A 154 16.82 20.97 -3.32
C ILE A 154 15.64 21.46 -2.49
N VAL A 155 14.69 22.12 -3.15
CA VAL A 155 13.41 22.53 -2.55
C VAL A 155 12.42 21.39 -2.69
N LEU A 156 11.95 20.89 -1.54
CA LEU A 156 10.84 19.93 -1.50
C LEU A 156 9.53 20.70 -1.42
N PRO A 157 8.47 20.23 -2.12
CA PRO A 157 7.15 20.81 -1.94
C PRO A 157 6.76 20.65 -0.46
N LYS A 158 6.47 21.76 0.18
CA LYS A 158 5.92 21.76 1.53
C LYS A 158 4.47 21.30 1.43
N PRO A 159 3.99 20.48 2.38
CA PRO A 159 2.58 20.13 2.44
C PRO A 159 1.74 21.41 2.58
N GLU A 160 0.54 21.40 1.99
CA GLU A 160 -0.54 22.25 2.48
C GLU A 160 -0.69 22.00 3.98
N ASP A 161 -0.98 23.06 4.75
CA ASP A 161 -1.21 22.96 6.18
C ASP A 161 -2.12 21.74 6.47
N PRO A 162 -1.73 20.81 7.37
CA PRO A 162 -2.54 19.63 7.68
C PRO A 162 -4.02 19.97 7.94
N GLN A 163 -4.29 21.16 8.48
CA GLN A 163 -5.64 21.68 8.65
C GLN A 163 -6.37 21.93 7.33
N THR A 164 -5.69 22.53 6.34
CA THR A 164 -6.23 22.74 4.99
C THR A 164 -6.52 21.42 4.29
N ALA A 165 -5.62 20.45 4.38
CA ALA A 165 -5.84 19.13 3.80
C ALA A 165 -7.01 18.37 4.47
N LEU A 166 -7.15 18.49 5.80
CA LEU A 166 -8.29 17.94 6.54
C LEU A 166 -9.60 18.61 6.11
N ASN A 167 -9.62 19.93 6.03
CA ASN A 167 -10.81 20.70 5.63
C ASN A 167 -11.25 20.30 4.21
N ALA A 168 -10.32 20.19 3.26
CA ALA A 168 -10.62 19.73 1.90
C ALA A 168 -11.22 18.31 1.89
N LYS A 169 -10.76 17.42 2.78
CA LYS A 169 -11.34 16.07 2.93
C LYS A 169 -12.74 16.10 3.55
N TYR A 170 -12.99 16.97 4.53
CA TYR A 170 -14.33 17.16 5.08
C TYR A 170 -15.31 17.71 4.05
N GLU A 171 -14.88 18.65 3.21
CA GLU A 171 -15.69 19.19 2.11
C GLU A 171 -16.03 18.12 1.07
N GLU A 172 -15.04 17.33 0.65
CA GLU A 172 -15.26 16.23 -0.28
C GLU A 172 -16.20 15.16 0.31
N LEU A 173 -16.02 14.82 1.59
CA LEU A 173 -16.90 13.89 2.29
C LEU A 173 -18.34 14.41 2.32
N ARG A 174 -18.53 15.71 2.60
CA ARG A 174 -19.84 16.35 2.57
C ARG A 174 -20.48 16.29 1.18
N ARG A 175 -19.70 16.59 0.13
CA ARG A 175 -20.16 16.50 -1.26
C ARG A 175 -20.64 15.10 -1.62
N LEU A 176 -19.87 14.07 -1.24
CA LEU A 176 -20.23 12.67 -1.48
C LEU A 176 -21.48 12.25 -0.69
N GLN A 177 -21.65 12.76 0.53
CA GLN A 177 -22.86 12.53 1.31
C GLN A 177 -24.10 13.15 0.63
N ASP A 178 -23.97 14.37 0.09
CA ASP A 178 -25.05 15.03 -0.65
C ASP A 178 -25.40 14.28 -1.95
N GLU A 179 -24.39 13.81 -2.69
CA GLU A 179 -24.59 13.01 -3.90
C GLU A 179 -25.27 11.66 -3.57
N LEU A 180 -24.85 11.01 -2.49
CA LEU A 180 -25.44 9.76 -2.03
C LEU A 180 -26.91 9.95 -1.60
N ALA A 181 -27.22 11.04 -0.89
CA ALA A 181 -28.60 11.38 -0.52
C ALA A 181 -29.48 11.60 -1.76
N ASN A 182 -28.96 12.28 -2.78
CA ASN A 182 -29.68 12.49 -4.04
C ASN A 182 -29.95 11.16 -4.77
N VAL A 183 -28.94 10.29 -4.87
CA VAL A 183 -29.11 8.96 -5.47
C VAL A 183 -30.12 8.12 -4.69
N GLN A 184 -30.09 8.17 -3.36
CA GLN A 184 -31.08 7.48 -2.52
C GLN A 184 -32.51 8.02 -2.74
N ALA A 185 -32.68 9.33 -2.90
CA ALA A 185 -33.96 9.93 -3.22
C ALA A 185 -34.48 9.45 -4.59
N GLN A 186 -33.62 9.43 -5.61
CA GLN A 186 -33.96 8.92 -6.95
C GLN A 186 -34.38 7.44 -6.91
N ILE A 187 -33.64 6.60 -6.17
CA ILE A 187 -33.99 5.19 -5.99
C ILE A 187 -35.37 5.05 -5.34
N THR A 188 -35.66 5.86 -4.33
CA THR A 188 -36.95 5.85 -3.62
C THR A 188 -38.09 6.25 -4.54
N GLU A 189 -37.90 7.29 -5.36
CA GLU A 189 -38.88 7.73 -6.35
C GLU A 189 -39.15 6.65 -7.40
N ILE A 190 -38.11 6.00 -7.93
CA ILE A 190 -38.26 4.87 -8.87
C ILE A 190 -39.03 3.71 -8.22
N ARG A 191 -38.72 3.39 -6.95
CA ARG A 191 -39.43 2.33 -6.21
C ARG A 191 -40.90 2.66 -5.95
N ASN A 192 -41.23 3.93 -5.73
CA ASN A 192 -42.61 4.36 -5.53
C ASN A 192 -43.38 4.34 -6.86
N LYS A 193 -42.82 4.88 -7.94
CA LYS A 193 -43.41 4.79 -9.30
C LYS A 193 -43.63 3.35 -9.74
N LYS A 194 -42.72 2.44 -9.40
CA LYS A 194 -42.89 1.01 -9.68
C LYS A 194 -44.06 0.42 -8.88
N ARG A 195 -44.16 0.73 -7.58
CA ARG A 195 -45.28 0.30 -6.73
C ARG A 195 -46.62 0.85 -7.21
N GLU A 196 -46.68 2.10 -7.64
CA GLU A 196 -47.88 2.72 -8.22
C GLU A 196 -48.33 1.99 -9.50
N LYS A 197 -47.39 1.74 -10.43
CA LYS A 197 -47.68 0.95 -11.64
C LYS A 197 -48.14 -0.47 -11.32
N ASP A 198 -47.48 -1.14 -10.37
CA ASP A 198 -47.86 -2.50 -9.98
C ASP A 198 -49.30 -2.51 -9.40
N GLN A 199 -49.68 -1.51 -8.61
CA GLN A 199 -51.04 -1.36 -8.06
C GLN A 199 -52.10 -1.02 -9.12
N GLU A 200 -51.80 -0.16 -10.09
CA GLU A 200 -52.70 0.11 -11.24
C GLU A 200 -52.97 -1.15 -12.06
N ILE A 201 -51.93 -1.94 -12.36
CA ILE A 201 -52.06 -3.21 -13.10
C ILE A 201 -52.92 -4.23 -12.32
N THR A 202 -52.82 -4.24 -10.98
CA THR A 202 -53.60 -5.18 -10.16
C THR A 202 -55.08 -4.78 -10.08
N ASN A 203 -55.37 -3.47 -10.11
CA ASN A 203 -56.74 -2.94 -10.07
C ASN A 203 -57.45 -3.11 -11.44
N GLU A 204 -56.77 -2.89 -12.56
CA GLU A 204 -57.32 -3.13 -13.90
C GLU A 204 -57.60 -4.63 -14.15
N SER A 205 -56.82 -5.53 -13.54
CA SER A 205 -57.03 -6.98 -13.64
C SER A 205 -58.26 -7.49 -12.85
N ASN A 206 -58.72 -6.74 -11.85
CA ASN A 206 -59.85 -7.11 -10.99
C ASN A 206 -61.21 -6.63 -11.52
N GLU A 207 -61.26 -5.66 -12.44
CA GLU A 207 -62.53 -5.21 -13.04
C GLU A 207 -63.01 -6.10 -14.21
N SER A 208 -62.16 -7.01 -14.72
CA SER A 208 -62.48 -7.88 -15.86
C SER A 208 -62.85 -9.33 -15.52
N ASN A 209 -62.97 -9.72 -14.25
CA ASN A 209 -63.36 -11.09 -13.87
C ASN A 209 -64.44 -11.11 -12.77
N GLY A 210 -65.65 -10.67 -13.12
CA GLY A 210 -66.86 -11.06 -12.40
C GLY A 210 -67.45 -12.33 -13.01
N SER A 211 -67.13 -13.52 -12.46
CA SER A 211 -67.98 -14.73 -12.46
C SER A 211 -67.33 -15.91 -11.71
N ASN A 212 -68.07 -16.40 -10.71
CA ASN A 212 -68.15 -17.78 -10.16
C ASN A 212 -67.12 -18.37 -9.16
N GLU A 213 -67.67 -18.49 -7.93
CA GLU A 213 -67.78 -19.71 -7.08
C GLU A 213 -66.64 -20.21 -6.16
N PRO A 214 -67.00 -20.94 -5.07
CA PRO A 214 -66.31 -20.87 -3.78
C PRO A 214 -65.44 -22.08 -3.41
N ASN A 215 -64.54 -21.83 -2.45
CA ASN A 215 -63.96 -22.70 -1.42
C ASN A 215 -63.43 -24.10 -1.80
N LYS A 216 -62.11 -24.30 -1.60
CA LYS A 216 -61.57 -25.51 -0.94
C LYS A 216 -60.14 -25.36 -0.41
N SER A 217 -60.05 -25.41 0.93
CA SER A 217 -59.10 -26.16 1.78
C SER A 217 -57.57 -26.17 1.56
N ASN A 218 -56.90 -25.92 2.69
CA ASN A 218 -55.70 -26.56 3.26
C ASN A 218 -54.30 -26.14 2.80
N GLY A 219 -53.45 -25.81 3.79
CA GLY A 219 -52.00 -25.99 3.68
C GLY A 219 -51.15 -25.02 4.49
N SER A 220 -50.96 -25.36 5.76
CA SER A 220 -49.88 -25.01 6.70
C SER A 220 -48.61 -24.34 6.13
N ASN A 221 -48.16 -23.25 6.75
CA ASN A 221 -46.89 -23.20 7.51
C ASN A 221 -46.51 -21.75 7.90
N GLU A 222 -46.54 -21.48 9.19
CA GLU A 222 -45.60 -20.59 9.88
C GLU A 222 -44.15 -21.06 9.63
N PRO A 223 -43.10 -20.20 9.67
CA PRO A 223 -42.86 -19.35 10.83
C PRO A 223 -42.31 -17.93 10.59
N ASN A 224 -42.61 -17.10 11.59
CA ASN A 224 -41.79 -16.06 12.21
C ASN A 224 -40.38 -15.84 11.63
N GLY A 225 -40.16 -14.62 11.14
CA GLY A 225 -38.85 -14.00 10.95
C GLY A 225 -38.87 -12.59 11.52
N SER A 226 -38.74 -12.49 12.83
CA SER A 226 -38.62 -11.25 13.60
C SER A 226 -37.39 -10.44 13.18
N ASN A 227 -37.62 -9.13 13.01
CA ASN A 227 -36.62 -8.08 13.05
C ASN A 227 -35.67 -8.27 14.23
N GLU A 228 -34.37 -8.31 13.96
CA GLU A 228 -33.35 -8.05 14.98
C GLU A 228 -32.34 -7.05 14.41
N SER A 229 -32.59 -5.79 14.76
CA SER A 229 -31.66 -4.67 14.69
C SER A 229 -30.51 -4.92 15.67
N ASN A 230 -29.33 -5.26 15.15
CA ASN A 230 -28.09 -5.17 15.91
C ASN A 230 -27.41 -3.84 15.62
N GLU A 231 -27.66 -2.88 16.51
CA GLU A 231 -26.70 -1.81 16.82
C GLU A 231 -25.44 -2.43 17.43
N PRO A 232 -24.22 -2.07 16.99
CA PRO A 232 -23.04 -2.26 17.81
C PRO A 232 -22.95 -1.11 18.82
N SER A 233 -23.23 -1.47 20.08
CA SER A 233 -23.02 -0.62 21.24
C SER A 233 -21.54 -0.25 21.38
N ILE A 234 -21.30 1.05 21.50
CA ILE A 234 -20.00 1.64 21.82
C ILE A 234 -19.72 1.33 23.29
N ALA A 235 -18.91 0.31 23.54
CA ALA A 235 -18.28 0.11 24.84
C ALA A 235 -17.21 1.20 25.04
N LYS A 236 -17.46 2.07 26.02
CA LYS A 236 -16.48 2.98 26.58
C LYS A 236 -15.45 2.16 27.34
N GLU A 237 -14.25 2.00 26.79
CA GLU A 237 -13.08 1.66 27.60
C GLU A 237 -12.50 2.96 28.18
N GLU A 238 -12.69 3.11 29.48
CA GLU A 238 -11.94 4.03 30.32
C GLU A 238 -10.45 3.65 30.28
N ILE A 239 -9.65 4.44 29.57
CA ILE A 239 -8.19 4.36 29.69
C ILE A 239 -7.81 5.08 30.97
N ASN A 240 -7.62 4.27 32.01
CA ASN A 240 -7.06 4.66 33.28
C ASN A 240 -5.60 5.12 33.08
N SER A 241 -5.34 6.37 33.45
CA SER A 241 -4.03 6.98 33.56
C SER A 241 -3.28 6.41 34.76
N ASP A 242 -2.20 5.65 34.55
CA ASP A 242 -1.00 5.62 35.39
C ASP A 242 -0.23 4.30 35.21
N ASN A 243 0.79 4.30 34.33
CA ASN A 243 2.08 3.67 34.65
C ASN A 243 3.10 3.87 33.53
N THR A 244 3.88 4.95 33.61
CA THR A 244 5.20 4.98 32.95
C THR A 244 6.17 5.90 33.69
N LYS A 245 6.46 5.58 34.96
CA LYS A 245 7.67 6.03 35.65
C LYS A 245 8.32 4.84 36.34
N GLN A 246 9.29 4.23 35.66
CA GLN A 246 10.53 3.65 36.22
C GLN A 246 11.07 2.58 35.28
N ARG A 247 11.94 2.99 34.35
CA ARG A 247 13.01 2.12 33.79
C ARG A 247 14.00 2.91 32.93
N ARG A 248 14.65 3.91 33.54
CA ARG A 248 15.93 4.47 33.06
C ARG A 248 16.79 4.96 34.24
N SER A 249 17.46 4.02 34.88
CA SER A 249 18.74 4.21 35.58
C SER A 249 19.19 2.77 35.88
N THR A 250 20.13 2.20 35.15
CA THR A 250 21.56 2.36 35.43
C THR A 250 22.41 1.98 34.21
N ARG A 251 23.24 2.90 33.74
CA ARG A 251 24.48 2.55 33.01
C ARG A 251 25.60 3.47 33.46
N LYS A 252 26.58 2.84 34.12
CA LYS A 252 28.03 3.12 34.11
C LYS A 252 28.51 4.46 34.66
N ILE A 253 29.06 4.40 35.87
CA ILE A 253 30.30 5.11 36.21
C ILE A 253 31.42 4.07 36.14
N LYS A 254 32.19 4.06 35.04
CA LYS A 254 33.54 3.49 35.03
C LYS A 254 34.48 4.68 35.18
N LYS A 255 34.95 4.92 36.41
CA LYS A 255 35.96 5.91 36.71
C LYS A 255 37.33 5.23 36.66
N THR A 256 38.22 5.91 35.96
CA THR A 256 39.65 5.72 35.76
C THR A 256 40.48 5.76 37.03
N ARG A 257 41.53 4.92 37.10
CA ARG A 257 42.88 5.13 37.70
C ARG A 257 43.59 3.75 37.67
N SER A 258 44.75 3.52 37.03
CA SER A 258 46.08 4.14 37.21
C SER A 258 46.45 4.27 38.68
N SER A 259 47.02 3.22 39.27
CA SER A 259 48.46 2.96 39.34
C SER A 259 48.71 1.53 39.78
#